data_AF-A0A942DRD9-F1
#
_entry.id   AF-A0A942DRD9-F1
#
_cell.length_a   1.000
_cell.length_b   1.000
_cell.length_c   1.000
_cell.angle_alpha   90.00
_cell.angle_beta   90.00
_cell.angle_gamma   90.00
#
_symmetry.space_group_name_H-M   'P 1'
#
loop_
_entity.id
_entity.type
_entity.pdbx_description
1 polymer ?
#
loop_
_entity_poly.entity_id
_entity_poly.type
_entity_poly.pdbx_seq_one_letter_code
_entity_poly.pdbx_strand_id
1 'polypeptide(L)'
;MSKLSFAKIFATALLASSFTVSLPAAHAYITPGAPPPIPSSPGQGLYEGVAQLNQITRKGGGQWYRVSLLQPVSLSRLEISVLNASVKLHEVSVVTENRARVNVLALSNTPIVTAGQAIASEDLYLNSRVILIDIRAESFGAYSDILVHALSPEGTPQLVVGDVAPQPPPVVRPQPPVRPSPQPPVYGGDLRGYCADYDHQQFYAAKQFAYSSQGVDLTEQDSVQWALNYNNTHNCGTIQEFIARFNPLRTIAYSSQGLDLTSQEAAQFALNMAEYVSRAEAQEMSQTIQAVRNFAYSTQGMNMTSQDAGMLARRWVENRCENASVVRQIQQQFIKEYNFAYSTSGLNMTSQDAVRYAAGRVAGMTRCGNLLAR
;
A
#
# COMPACT_ATOMS: atom_id res chain seq x y z
N MET A 1 36.85 29.58 13.36
CA MET A 1 36.25 30.07 14.62
C MET A 1 34.88 30.66 14.30
N SER A 2 33.80 29.99 14.68
CA SER A 2 32.66 30.53 15.44
C SER A 2 31.57 29.46 15.49
N LYS A 3 31.32 28.93 16.68
CA LYS A 3 30.27 27.94 16.97
C LYS A 3 29.02 28.70 17.42
N LEU A 4 27.88 28.45 16.79
CA LEU A 4 26.58 28.92 17.27
C LEU A 4 25.85 27.76 17.95
N SER A 5 25.75 27.88 19.28
CA SER A 5 24.99 27.04 20.21
C SER A 5 23.56 27.54 20.23
N PHE A 6 22.57 26.65 20.08
CA PHE A 6 21.18 26.95 20.41
C PHE A 6 20.71 26.11 21.60
N ALA A 7 20.11 26.82 22.54
CA ALA A 7 19.79 26.41 23.89
C ALA A 7 18.39 25.79 24.02
N LYS A 8 18.29 24.92 25.03
CA LYS A 8 17.15 24.50 25.85
C LYS A 8 15.80 25.22 25.63
N ILE A 9 14.73 24.44 25.45
CA ILE A 9 13.35 24.88 25.71
C ILE A 9 12.60 23.81 26.53
N PHE A 10 12.16 24.25 27.71
CA PHE A 10 11.09 23.84 28.63
C PHE A 10 10.45 22.45 28.56
N ALA A 11 10.60 21.72 29.69
CA ALA A 11 9.66 20.71 30.14
C ALA A 11 8.51 21.39 30.91
N THR A 12 7.29 21.29 30.40
CA THR A 12 6.07 21.75 31.09
C THR A 12 5.36 20.53 31.66
N ALA A 13 5.31 20.45 32.99
CA ALA A 13 4.55 19.44 33.70
C ALA A 13 3.05 19.77 33.64
N LEU A 14 2.22 18.87 33.10
CA LEU A 14 0.76 18.93 33.25
C LEU A 14 0.38 18.36 34.62
N LEU A 15 -0.13 19.23 35.50
CA LEU A 15 -0.87 18.85 36.69
C LEU A 15 -2.30 18.45 36.27
N ALA A 16 -2.65 17.18 36.48
CA ALA A 16 -4.03 16.71 36.33
C ALA A 16 -4.84 17.17 37.56
N SER A 17 -5.80 18.08 37.34
CA SER A 17 -6.80 18.45 38.35
C SER A 17 -7.99 17.49 38.25
N SER A 18 -8.19 16.66 39.27
CA SER A 18 -9.37 15.82 39.44
C SER A 18 -10.55 16.66 39.92
N PHE A 19 -11.54 16.88 39.06
CA PHE A 19 -12.85 17.39 39.45
C PHE A 19 -13.77 16.22 39.81
N THR A 20 -14.12 16.09 41.09
CA THR A 20 -15.21 15.21 41.54
C THR A 20 -16.52 15.99 41.46
N VAL A 21 -17.38 15.64 40.50
CA VAL A 21 -18.76 16.13 40.44
C VAL A 21 -19.61 15.27 41.38
N SER A 22 -20.07 15.87 42.48
CA SER A 22 -21.04 15.27 43.40
C SER A 22 -22.43 15.36 42.77
N LEU A 23 -23.04 14.21 42.46
CA LEU A 23 -24.39 14.11 41.93
C LEU A 23 -25.41 14.18 43.08
N PRO A 24 -26.51 14.94 42.94
CA PRO A 24 -27.57 14.99 43.95
C PRO A 24 -28.33 13.66 44.05
N ALA A 25 -28.79 13.36 45.27
CA ALA A 25 -29.51 12.15 45.63
C ALA A 25 -30.76 11.94 44.76
N ALA A 26 -30.83 10.75 44.15
CA ALA A 26 -31.95 10.31 43.33
C ALA A 26 -33.22 10.16 44.17
N HIS A 27 -34.30 10.82 43.74
CA HIS A 27 -35.64 10.60 44.26
C HIS A 27 -36.15 9.24 43.76
N ALA A 28 -36.67 8.42 44.68
CA ALA A 28 -37.26 7.12 44.37
C ALA A 28 -38.57 7.30 43.59
N TYR A 29 -38.52 7.12 42.27
CA TYR A 29 -39.71 6.96 41.44
C TYR A 29 -40.16 5.51 41.50
N ILE A 30 -41.44 5.30 41.82
CA ILE A 30 -42.10 3.99 41.82
C ILE A 30 -42.29 3.59 40.34
N THR A 31 -41.42 2.72 39.84
CA THR A 31 -41.50 2.19 38.47
C THR A 31 -42.73 1.28 38.30
N PRO A 32 -43.60 1.53 37.30
CA PRO A 32 -44.63 0.57 36.89
C PRO A 32 -43.98 -0.76 36.50
N GLY A 33 -44.55 -1.87 36.97
CA GLY A 33 -44.04 -3.22 36.71
C GLY A 33 -43.85 -3.47 35.22
N ALA A 34 -42.69 -4.03 34.87
CA ALA A 34 -42.33 -4.34 33.49
C ALA A 34 -43.39 -5.26 32.85
N PRO A 35 -43.86 -4.95 31.63
CA PRO A 35 -44.74 -5.85 30.91
C PRO A 35 -44.06 -7.22 30.72
N PRO A 36 -44.82 -8.33 30.75
CA PRO A 36 -44.28 -9.66 30.59
C PRO A 36 -43.47 -9.76 29.29
N PRO A 37 -42.31 -10.45 29.30
CA PRO A 37 -41.48 -10.60 28.11
C PRO A 37 -42.30 -11.23 26.99
N ILE A 38 -42.32 -10.56 25.84
CA ILE A 38 -42.91 -11.08 24.61
C ILE A 38 -42.18 -12.39 24.30
N PRO A 39 -42.89 -13.52 24.09
CA PRO A 39 -42.25 -14.78 23.72
C PRO A 39 -41.42 -14.56 22.46
N SER A 40 -40.11 -14.81 22.56
CA SER A 40 -39.20 -14.82 21.41
C SER A 40 -39.76 -15.78 20.37
N SER A 41 -40.08 -15.27 19.19
CA SER A 41 -40.46 -16.12 18.06
C SER A 41 -39.35 -17.16 17.86
N PRO A 42 -39.68 -18.43 17.60
CA PRO A 42 -38.68 -19.45 17.31
C PRO A 42 -37.84 -18.96 16.13
N GLY A 43 -36.60 -18.57 16.42
CA GLY A 43 -35.68 -18.05 15.42
C GLY A 43 -35.53 -19.10 14.34
N GLN A 44 -35.91 -18.77 13.11
CA GLN A 44 -35.57 -19.59 11.96
C GLN A 44 -34.04 -19.65 11.92
N GLY A 45 -33.48 -20.78 12.36
CA GLY A 45 -32.04 -20.97 12.43
C GLY A 45 -31.46 -20.82 11.03
N LEU A 46 -30.55 -19.88 10.86
CA LEU A 46 -29.72 -19.83 9.67
C LEU A 46 -28.66 -20.93 9.79
N TYR A 47 -28.50 -21.69 8.72
CA TYR A 47 -27.44 -22.67 8.59
C TYR A 47 -26.17 -21.96 8.13
N GLU A 48 -25.04 -22.30 8.75
CA GLU A 48 -23.76 -21.65 8.52
C GLU A 48 -22.76 -22.62 7.88
N GLY A 49 -22.10 -22.17 6.82
CA GLY A 49 -20.95 -22.81 6.20
C GLY A 49 -19.71 -21.93 6.30
N VAL A 50 -18.54 -22.52 6.54
CA VAL A 50 -17.29 -21.76 6.76
C VAL A 50 -16.18 -22.26 5.83
N ALA A 51 -15.44 -21.33 5.22
CA ALA A 51 -14.21 -21.60 4.49
C ALA A 51 -13.09 -20.68 4.98
N GLN A 52 -11.88 -21.21 5.10
CA GLN A 52 -10.71 -20.43 5.50
C GLN A 52 -9.84 -20.10 4.29
N LEU A 53 -9.70 -18.82 3.99
CA LEU A 53 -8.74 -18.32 3.00
C LEU A 53 -7.42 -18.01 3.71
N ASN A 54 -6.35 -18.65 3.27
CA ASN A 54 -5.01 -18.47 3.83
C ASN A 54 -4.14 -17.65 2.90
N GLN A 55 -3.09 -17.04 3.47
CA GLN A 55 -2.01 -16.39 2.72
C GLN A 55 -2.47 -15.22 1.85
N ILE A 56 -3.40 -14.41 2.34
CA ILE A 56 -3.74 -13.15 1.69
C ILE A 56 -2.48 -12.29 1.59
N THR A 57 -2.13 -11.92 0.36
CA THR A 57 -0.88 -11.22 0.03
C THR A 57 -0.99 -9.70 0.20
N ARG A 58 0.15 -9.03 0.30
CA ARG A 58 0.28 -7.56 0.31
C ARG A 58 0.15 -6.93 -1.09
N LYS A 59 -0.42 -7.64 -2.06
CA LYS A 59 -0.49 -7.13 -3.43
C LYS A 59 -1.46 -5.94 -3.45
N GLY A 60 -0.93 -4.75 -3.73
CA GLY A 60 -1.68 -3.49 -3.80
C GLY A 60 -2.90 -3.59 -4.70
N GLY A 61 -4.03 -3.12 -4.19
CA GLY A 61 -5.33 -3.26 -4.85
C GLY A 61 -5.92 -4.67 -4.70
N GLY A 62 -5.32 -5.54 -3.89
CA GLY A 62 -5.80 -6.88 -3.58
C GLY A 62 -5.61 -7.91 -4.68
N GLN A 63 -5.55 -9.17 -4.24
CA GLN A 63 -5.59 -10.36 -5.08
C GLN A 63 -6.99 -10.98 -5.01
N TRP A 64 -7.41 -11.64 -6.10
CA TRP A 64 -8.70 -12.34 -6.16
C TRP A 64 -8.58 -13.75 -5.59
N TYR A 65 -9.47 -14.07 -4.67
CA TYR A 65 -9.68 -15.38 -4.07
C TYR A 65 -11.07 -15.86 -4.42
N ARG A 66 -11.24 -17.17 -4.62
CA ARG A 66 -12.53 -17.77 -4.97
C ARG A 66 -12.89 -18.84 -3.95
N VAL A 67 -14.11 -18.74 -3.43
CA VAL A 67 -14.75 -19.79 -2.64
C VAL A 67 -15.90 -20.34 -3.47
N SER A 68 -15.87 -21.63 -3.76
CA SER A 68 -16.90 -22.33 -4.52
C SER A 68 -17.86 -23.02 -3.57
N LEU A 69 -19.14 -23.08 -3.93
CA LEU A 69 -20.11 -23.89 -3.22
C LEU A 69 -20.23 -25.25 -3.92
N LEU A 70 -20.14 -26.35 -3.16
CA LEU A 70 -20.30 -27.69 -3.74
C LEU A 70 -21.70 -27.90 -4.32
N GLN A 71 -22.70 -27.24 -3.74
CA GLN A 71 -24.07 -27.21 -4.21
C GLN A 71 -24.58 -25.77 -4.22
N PRO A 72 -25.30 -25.35 -5.27
CA PRO A 72 -25.91 -24.03 -5.28
C PRO A 72 -26.89 -23.86 -4.12
N VAL A 73 -26.80 -22.74 -3.39
CA VAL A 73 -27.68 -22.45 -2.24
C VAL A 73 -28.06 -20.98 -2.19
N SER A 74 -29.26 -20.68 -1.70
CA SER A 74 -29.67 -19.30 -1.40
C SER A 74 -28.93 -18.81 -0.17
N LEU A 75 -28.20 -17.70 -0.29
CA LEU A 75 -27.50 -17.07 0.84
C LEU A 75 -28.32 -15.92 1.37
N SER A 76 -28.49 -15.84 2.69
CA SER A 76 -29.07 -14.69 3.36
C SER A 76 -28.03 -13.65 3.73
N ARG A 77 -26.81 -14.09 4.09
CA ARG A 77 -25.76 -13.19 4.58
C ARG A 77 -24.37 -13.79 4.42
N LEU A 78 -23.37 -12.92 4.26
CA LEU A 78 -21.95 -13.26 4.34
C LEU A 78 -21.33 -12.53 5.53
N GLU A 79 -20.41 -13.20 6.21
CA GLU A 79 -19.56 -12.59 7.24
C GLU A 79 -18.10 -12.99 6.99
N ILE A 80 -17.19 -12.04 7.14
CA ILE A 80 -15.76 -12.23 6.95
C ILE A 80 -15.06 -11.87 8.26
N SER A 81 -14.40 -12.86 8.85
CA SER A 81 -13.65 -12.73 10.10
C SER A 81 -12.16 -12.77 9.83
N VAL A 82 -11.40 -11.84 10.40
CA VAL A 82 -9.94 -11.78 10.22
C VAL A 82 -9.24 -12.57 11.31
N LEU A 83 -8.45 -13.58 10.94
CA LEU A 83 -7.78 -14.45 11.89
C LEU A 83 -6.41 -13.93 12.31
N ASN A 84 -5.59 -13.48 11.36
CA ASN A 84 -4.25 -12.94 11.64
C ASN A 84 -3.93 -11.75 10.72
N ALA A 85 -3.09 -10.84 11.20
CA ALA A 85 -2.81 -9.55 10.55
C ALA A 85 -4.07 -8.74 10.24
N SER A 86 -3.93 -7.60 9.55
CA SER A 86 -5.08 -6.77 9.15
C SER A 86 -5.34 -6.93 7.66
N VAL A 87 -6.61 -6.83 7.25
CA VAL A 87 -7.06 -7.02 5.86
C VAL A 87 -7.91 -5.84 5.42
N LYS A 88 -7.75 -5.43 4.16
CA LYS A 88 -8.73 -4.61 3.46
C LYS A 88 -9.44 -5.44 2.39
N LEU A 89 -10.77 -5.41 2.40
CA LEU A 89 -11.56 -5.95 1.29
C LEU A 89 -11.80 -4.84 0.27
N HIS A 90 -11.31 -5.04 -0.94
CA HIS A 90 -11.53 -4.12 -2.05
C HIS A 90 -12.89 -4.36 -2.71
N GLU A 91 -13.27 -5.63 -2.87
CA GLU A 91 -14.49 -6.04 -3.56
C GLU A 91 -14.90 -7.44 -3.12
N VAL A 92 -16.20 -7.68 -2.92
CA VAL A 92 -16.75 -9.03 -2.71
C VAL A 92 -17.95 -9.18 -3.62
N SER A 93 -17.97 -10.22 -4.44
CA SER A 93 -19.09 -10.49 -5.34
C SER A 93 -19.50 -11.96 -5.26
N VAL A 94 -20.78 -12.22 -5.45
CA VAL A 94 -21.31 -13.58 -5.57
C VAL A 94 -21.65 -13.85 -7.03
N VAL A 95 -21.47 -15.09 -7.46
CA VAL A 95 -21.92 -15.56 -8.78
C VAL A 95 -23.07 -16.53 -8.56
N THR A 96 -24.18 -16.28 -9.23
CA THR A 96 -25.40 -17.08 -9.11
C THR A 96 -25.50 -18.17 -10.18
N GLU A 97 -26.45 -19.11 -10.04
CA GLU A 97 -26.68 -20.21 -11.00
C GLU A 97 -26.91 -19.72 -12.44
N ASN A 98 -27.61 -18.60 -12.60
CA ASN A 98 -27.81 -17.94 -13.90
C ASN A 98 -26.56 -17.20 -14.43
N ARG A 99 -25.41 -17.36 -13.78
CA ARG A 99 -24.13 -16.71 -14.06
C ARG A 99 -24.13 -15.19 -13.92
N ALA A 100 -25.14 -14.62 -13.27
CA ALA A 100 -25.07 -13.21 -12.89
C ALA A 100 -24.03 -13.02 -11.79
N ARG A 101 -23.25 -11.95 -11.90
CA ARG A 101 -22.35 -11.50 -10.83
C ARG A 101 -23.04 -10.36 -10.08
N VAL A 102 -23.20 -10.51 -8.78
CA VAL A 102 -23.82 -9.52 -7.91
C VAL A 102 -22.79 -9.03 -6.91
N ASN A 103 -22.57 -7.72 -6.86
CA ASN A 103 -21.65 -7.11 -5.90
C ASN A 103 -22.30 -7.06 -4.51
N VAL A 104 -21.54 -7.37 -3.47
CA VAL A 104 -21.95 -7.27 -2.06
C VAL A 104 -21.46 -5.93 -1.54
N LEU A 105 -22.38 -4.97 -1.40
CA LEU A 105 -22.03 -3.56 -1.25
C LEU A 105 -21.39 -3.27 0.11
N ALA A 106 -21.89 -3.86 1.19
CA ALA A 106 -21.33 -3.62 2.53
C ALA A 106 -19.92 -4.22 2.72
N LEU A 107 -19.54 -5.18 1.86
CA LEU A 107 -18.21 -5.80 1.85
C LEU A 107 -17.30 -5.25 0.74
N SER A 108 -17.70 -4.17 0.07
CA SER A 108 -16.91 -3.49 -0.96
C SER A 108 -16.16 -2.28 -0.40
N ASN A 109 -14.87 -2.17 -0.72
CA ASN A 109 -13.97 -1.10 -0.26
C ASN A 109 -14.08 -0.81 1.25
N THR A 110 -13.92 -1.85 2.06
CA THR A 110 -14.02 -1.76 3.51
C THR A 110 -12.87 -0.93 4.09
N PRO A 111 -13.01 -0.40 5.32
CA PRO A 111 -11.84 -0.02 6.10
C PRO A 111 -10.93 -1.23 6.35
N ILE A 112 -9.71 -0.97 6.84
CA ILE A 112 -8.80 -2.02 7.28
C ILE A 112 -9.39 -2.68 8.53
N VAL A 113 -9.63 -3.99 8.45
CA VAL A 113 -10.18 -4.82 9.52
C VAL A 113 -9.02 -5.54 10.21
N THR A 114 -8.93 -5.44 11.53
CA THR A 114 -7.82 -6.04 12.30
C THR A 114 -8.14 -7.49 12.72
N ALA A 115 -7.10 -8.27 13.04
CA ALA A 115 -7.28 -9.62 13.57
C ALA A 115 -8.26 -9.66 14.77
N GLY A 116 -9.13 -10.67 14.77
CA GLY A 116 -10.20 -10.86 15.75
C GLY A 116 -11.48 -10.08 15.46
N GLN A 117 -11.50 -9.20 14.46
CA GLN A 117 -12.72 -8.50 14.04
C GLN A 117 -13.43 -9.26 12.91
N ALA A 118 -14.73 -9.03 12.81
CA ALA A 118 -15.57 -9.52 11.72
C ALA A 118 -16.35 -8.37 11.08
N ILE A 119 -16.61 -8.50 9.79
CA ILE A 119 -17.47 -7.60 9.02
C ILE A 119 -18.51 -8.43 8.28
N ALA A 120 -19.73 -7.95 8.22
CA ALA A 120 -20.84 -8.69 7.65
C ALA A 120 -21.51 -7.91 6.53
N SER A 121 -22.06 -8.64 5.56
CA SER A 121 -22.85 -8.07 4.48
C SER A 121 -24.20 -7.56 4.98
N GLU A 122 -24.85 -6.81 4.09
CA GLU A 122 -26.29 -6.64 4.06
C GLU A 122 -27.03 -8.00 3.93
N ASP A 123 -28.34 -7.99 4.16
CA ASP A 123 -29.19 -9.11 3.79
C ASP A 123 -29.20 -9.27 2.27
N LEU A 124 -28.83 -10.45 1.80
CA LEU A 124 -28.69 -10.77 0.38
C LEU A 124 -30.06 -11.15 -0.19
N TYR A 125 -30.76 -10.17 -0.76
CA TYR A 125 -32.02 -10.39 -1.47
C TYR A 125 -31.79 -10.88 -2.91
N LEU A 126 -31.21 -12.08 -3.05
CA LEU A 126 -30.90 -12.68 -4.34
C LEU A 126 -32.07 -13.54 -4.84
N ASN A 127 -32.47 -13.35 -6.10
CA ASN A 127 -33.52 -14.15 -6.75
C ASN A 127 -32.99 -15.49 -7.32
N SER A 128 -31.74 -15.85 -7.03
CA SER A 128 -31.08 -17.04 -7.56
C SER A 128 -30.07 -17.57 -6.54
N ARG A 129 -29.87 -18.88 -6.55
CA ARG A 129 -28.88 -19.53 -5.70
C ARG A 129 -27.46 -19.15 -6.11
N VAL A 130 -26.56 -19.11 -5.14
CA VAL A 130 -25.15 -18.75 -5.29
C VAL A 130 -24.32 -20.01 -5.53
N ILE A 131 -23.39 -19.94 -6.48
CA ILE A 131 -22.45 -21.00 -6.83
C ILE A 131 -21.00 -20.66 -6.49
N LEU A 132 -20.64 -19.37 -6.47
CA LEU A 132 -19.29 -18.89 -6.16
C LEU A 132 -19.33 -17.59 -5.35
N ILE A 133 -18.30 -17.37 -4.55
CA ILE A 133 -18.00 -16.11 -3.85
C ILE A 133 -16.58 -15.70 -4.27
N ASP A 134 -16.46 -14.56 -4.95
CA ASP A 134 -15.20 -13.96 -5.35
C ASP A 134 -14.84 -12.80 -4.41
N ILE A 135 -13.66 -12.85 -3.80
CA ILE A 135 -13.19 -11.89 -2.80
C ILE A 135 -11.89 -11.27 -3.29
N ARG A 136 -11.83 -9.95 -3.39
CA ARG A 136 -10.61 -9.20 -3.68
C ARG A 136 -10.08 -8.58 -2.38
N ALA A 137 -9.00 -9.13 -1.85
CA ALA A 137 -8.46 -8.74 -0.55
C ALA A 137 -6.96 -8.45 -0.58
N GLU A 138 -6.54 -7.55 0.30
CA GLU A 138 -5.14 -7.13 0.50
C GLU A 138 -4.77 -7.23 1.98
N SER A 139 -3.63 -7.85 2.28
CA SER A 139 -3.08 -7.91 3.62
C SER A 139 -2.23 -6.68 3.92
N PHE A 140 -2.42 -6.14 5.12
CA PHE A 140 -1.64 -5.05 5.72
C PHE A 140 -0.63 -5.59 6.76
N GLY A 141 -0.49 -6.91 6.86
CA GLY A 141 0.61 -7.60 7.54
C GLY A 141 1.37 -8.49 6.55
N ALA A 142 2.30 -9.35 7.01
CA ALA A 142 3.11 -10.19 6.11
C ALA A 142 2.23 -11.06 5.19
N TYR A 143 1.35 -11.83 5.82
CA TYR A 143 0.24 -12.55 5.23
C TYR A 143 -0.96 -12.40 6.16
N SER A 144 -2.16 -12.59 5.63
CA SER A 144 -3.37 -12.66 6.45
C SER A 144 -4.24 -13.86 6.08
N ASP A 145 -4.98 -14.36 7.04
CA ASP A 145 -5.92 -15.44 6.93
C ASP A 145 -7.29 -14.91 7.37
N ILE A 146 -8.33 -15.27 6.63
CA ILE A 146 -9.72 -14.89 6.93
C ILE A 146 -10.62 -16.13 6.91
N LEU A 147 -11.70 -16.08 7.69
CA LEU A 147 -12.83 -16.99 7.57
C LEU A 147 -13.93 -16.31 6.76
N VAL A 148 -14.51 -17.07 5.84
CA VAL A 148 -15.69 -16.70 5.07
C VAL A 148 -16.85 -17.53 5.59
N HIS A 149 -17.78 -16.87 6.26
CA HIS A 149 -19.00 -17.43 6.82
C HIS A 149 -20.14 -17.15 5.84
N ALA A 150 -20.82 -18.19 5.37
CA ALA A 150 -21.98 -18.09 4.50
C ALA A 150 -23.21 -18.61 5.23
N LEU A 151 -24.20 -17.74 5.42
CA LEU A 151 -25.45 -18.06 6.10
C LEU A 151 -26.55 -18.30 5.08
N SER A 152 -27.34 -19.36 5.29
CA SER A 152 -28.43 -19.76 4.41
C SER A 152 -29.67 -20.18 5.19
N PRO A 153 -30.89 -19.87 4.70
CA PRO A 153 -32.11 -20.40 5.27
C PRO A 153 -32.47 -21.81 4.78
N GLU A 154 -31.84 -22.32 3.72
CA GLU A 154 -32.24 -23.58 3.06
C GLU A 154 -31.43 -24.81 3.51
N GLY A 155 -30.23 -24.61 4.06
CA GLY A 155 -29.34 -25.67 4.53
C GLY A 155 -27.89 -25.22 4.63
N THR A 156 -27.02 -26.02 5.26
CA THR A 156 -25.60 -25.66 5.48
C THR A 156 -24.82 -25.56 4.17
N PRO A 157 -24.33 -24.35 3.79
CA PRO A 157 -23.48 -24.18 2.61
C PRO A 157 -22.18 -24.98 2.76
N GLN A 158 -21.82 -25.76 1.75
CA GLN A 158 -20.56 -26.49 1.71
C GLN A 158 -19.56 -25.71 0.87
N LEU A 159 -18.62 -25.04 1.54
CA LEU A 159 -17.67 -24.12 0.93
C LEU A 159 -16.33 -24.82 0.64
N VAL A 160 -15.75 -24.58 -0.53
CA VAL A 160 -14.42 -25.06 -0.94
C VAL A 160 -13.60 -23.90 -1.48
N VAL A 161 -12.40 -23.72 -0.94
CA VAL A 161 -11.46 -22.72 -1.44
C VAL A 161 -10.88 -23.20 -2.77
N GLY A 162 -11.11 -22.44 -3.82
CA GLY A 162 -10.49 -22.66 -5.12
C GLY A 162 -9.14 -21.95 -5.25
N ASP A 163 -8.47 -22.19 -6.36
CA ASP A 163 -7.27 -21.44 -6.72
C ASP A 163 -7.56 -19.95 -6.90
N VAL A 164 -6.48 -19.15 -6.93
CA VAL A 164 -6.53 -17.69 -7.21
C VAL A 164 -7.41 -17.42 -8.41
N ALA A 165 -8.50 -16.68 -8.20
CA ALA A 165 -9.50 -16.50 -9.25
C ALA A 165 -8.87 -15.73 -10.42
N PRO A 166 -9.14 -16.13 -11.69
CA PRO A 166 -8.77 -15.31 -12.82
C PRO A 166 -9.42 -13.94 -12.65
N GLN A 167 -8.61 -12.89 -12.75
CA GLN A 167 -9.08 -11.51 -12.62
C GLN A 167 -10.25 -11.31 -13.59
N PRO A 168 -11.42 -10.81 -13.14
CA PRO A 168 -12.52 -10.53 -14.04
C PRO A 168 -12.00 -9.62 -15.17
N PRO A 169 -12.44 -9.84 -16.42
CA PRO A 169 -12.02 -9.01 -17.52
C PRO A 169 -12.28 -7.53 -17.14
N PRO A 170 -11.31 -6.63 -17.37
CA PRO A 170 -11.50 -5.23 -17.06
C PRO A 170 -12.80 -4.78 -17.70
N VAL A 171 -13.70 -4.20 -16.90
CA VAL A 171 -14.95 -3.64 -17.42
C VAL A 171 -14.56 -2.65 -18.49
N VAL A 172 -14.79 -3.01 -19.76
CA VAL A 172 -14.58 -2.13 -20.90
C VAL A 172 -15.67 -1.09 -20.80
N ARG A 173 -15.46 -0.04 -20.00
CA ARG A 173 -16.30 1.15 -20.10
C ARG A 173 -16.18 1.62 -21.55
N PRO A 174 -17.31 1.91 -22.24
CA PRO A 174 -17.27 2.54 -23.54
C PRO A 174 -16.29 3.70 -23.47
N GLN A 175 -15.21 3.63 -24.24
CA GLN A 175 -14.26 4.73 -24.29
C GLN A 175 -15.06 5.95 -24.74
N PRO A 176 -15.05 7.06 -23.97
CA PRO A 176 -15.55 8.33 -24.48
C PRO A 176 -14.92 8.57 -25.85
N PRO A 177 -15.68 9.08 -26.84
CA PRO A 177 -15.14 9.30 -28.18
C PRO A 177 -13.81 10.05 -28.09
N VAL A 178 -12.78 9.48 -28.72
CA VAL A 178 -11.41 9.99 -28.69
C VAL A 178 -11.44 11.41 -29.25
N ARG A 179 -11.35 12.41 -28.36
CA ARG A 179 -11.20 13.80 -28.76
C ARG A 179 -9.78 13.96 -29.35
N PRO A 180 -9.60 14.58 -30.52
CA PRO A 180 -8.29 14.83 -31.08
C PRO A 180 -7.43 15.55 -30.04
N SER A 181 -6.30 14.94 -29.67
CA SER A 181 -5.38 15.53 -28.71
C SER A 181 -4.78 16.80 -29.32
N PRO A 182 -4.90 17.97 -28.67
CA PRO A 182 -4.16 19.16 -29.08
C PRO A 182 -2.66 18.83 -29.04
N GLN A 183 -1.92 19.19 -30.08
CA GLN A 183 -0.46 19.06 -30.04
C GLN A 183 0.10 19.99 -28.95
N PRO A 184 0.98 19.48 -28.06
CA PRO A 184 1.52 20.31 -26.99
C PRO A 184 2.51 21.34 -27.56
N PRO A 185 2.45 22.62 -27.12
CA PRO A 185 3.48 23.58 -27.44
C PRO A 185 4.79 23.22 -26.72
N VAL A 186 5.90 23.36 -27.43
CA VAL A 186 7.25 23.17 -26.89
C VAL A 186 7.58 24.37 -25.99
N TYR A 187 7.66 24.17 -24.68
CA TYR A 187 8.13 25.18 -23.73
C TYR A 187 9.39 24.71 -23.00
N GLY A 188 10.51 25.36 -23.33
CA GLY A 188 11.73 25.36 -22.53
C GLY A 188 11.82 26.67 -21.75
N GLY A 189 11.96 26.59 -20.42
CA GLY A 189 12.26 27.75 -19.59
C GLY A 189 11.54 27.75 -18.24
N ASP A 190 12.35 28.01 -17.21
CA ASP A 190 12.08 28.29 -15.79
C ASP A 190 10.61 28.46 -15.34
N LEU A 191 10.25 27.66 -14.32
CA LEU A 191 8.90 27.45 -13.83
C LEU A 191 8.42 28.59 -12.89
N ARG A 192 8.08 29.76 -13.43
CA ARG A 192 7.34 30.81 -12.69
C ARG A 192 6.15 31.37 -13.49
N GLY A 193 4.91 30.93 -13.20
CA GLY A 193 3.70 31.58 -13.71
C GLY A 193 2.36 30.93 -13.29
N TYR A 194 1.46 31.72 -12.71
CA TYR A 194 0.10 31.31 -12.33
C TYR A 194 -0.80 31.12 -13.56
N CYS A 195 -1.46 29.96 -13.66
CA CYS A 195 -2.47 29.68 -14.68
C CYS A 195 -3.74 30.51 -14.42
N ALA A 196 -3.76 31.75 -14.90
CA ALA A 196 -4.95 32.61 -14.82
C ALA A 196 -6.09 32.11 -15.72
N ASP A 197 -5.81 31.26 -16.70
CA ASP A 197 -6.81 30.53 -17.45
C ASP A 197 -6.88 29.08 -16.96
N TYR A 198 -8.03 28.73 -16.39
CA TYR A 198 -8.44 27.39 -16.01
C TYR A 198 -8.38 26.44 -17.22
N ASP A 199 -7.21 25.92 -17.57
CA ASP A 199 -7.16 24.81 -18.50
C ASP A 199 -7.72 23.59 -17.77
N HIS A 200 -9.03 23.38 -17.92
CA HIS A 200 -9.73 22.21 -17.42
C HIS A 200 -8.99 20.92 -17.81
N GLN A 201 -8.22 20.91 -18.91
CA GLN A 201 -7.41 19.76 -19.31
C GLN A 201 -6.34 19.40 -18.27
N GLN A 202 -5.63 20.38 -17.69
CA GLN A 202 -4.63 20.08 -16.66
C GLN A 202 -5.30 19.58 -15.38
N PHE A 203 -6.41 20.19 -14.98
CA PHE A 203 -7.20 19.69 -13.85
C PHE A 203 -7.65 18.24 -14.08
N TYR A 204 -8.22 17.93 -15.25
CA TYR A 204 -8.67 16.57 -15.57
C TYR A 204 -7.51 15.58 -15.62
N ALA A 205 -6.37 15.95 -16.21
CA ALA A 205 -5.18 15.10 -16.23
C ALA A 205 -4.62 14.86 -14.82
N ALA A 206 -4.53 15.91 -14.00
CA ALA A 206 -4.09 15.83 -12.61
C ALA A 206 -5.04 14.96 -11.77
N LYS A 207 -6.36 15.17 -11.89
CA LYS A 207 -7.37 14.37 -11.19
C LYS A 207 -7.32 12.91 -11.63
N GLN A 208 -7.28 12.65 -12.94
CA GLN A 208 -7.19 11.30 -13.48
C GLN A 208 -5.93 10.58 -13.00
N PHE A 209 -4.80 11.27 -12.97
CA PHE A 209 -3.56 10.75 -12.41
C PHE A 209 -3.71 10.46 -10.92
N ALA A 210 -4.24 11.40 -10.13
CA ALA A 210 -4.39 11.20 -8.69
C ALA A 210 -5.34 10.04 -8.35
N TYR A 211 -6.42 9.86 -9.12
CA TYR A 211 -7.40 8.79 -8.94
C TYR A 211 -6.92 7.42 -9.47
N SER A 212 -5.98 7.41 -10.42
CA SER A 212 -5.53 6.17 -11.06
C SER A 212 -4.75 5.29 -10.09
N SER A 213 -4.99 3.98 -10.14
CA SER A 213 -4.14 2.97 -9.49
C SER A 213 -2.71 2.93 -10.05
N GLN A 214 -2.46 3.52 -11.22
CA GLN A 214 -1.13 3.74 -11.80
C GLN A 214 -0.53 5.12 -11.44
N GLY A 215 -1.31 6.02 -10.82
CA GLY A 215 -0.84 7.28 -10.27
C GLY A 215 -0.78 7.26 -8.74
N VAL A 216 -1.55 8.15 -8.08
CA VAL A 216 -1.52 8.30 -6.61
C VAL A 216 -2.49 7.36 -5.89
N ASP A 217 -3.51 6.83 -6.60
CA ASP A 217 -4.53 5.90 -6.07
C ASP A 217 -5.38 6.50 -4.94
N LEU A 218 -5.78 7.77 -5.11
CA LEU A 218 -6.64 8.50 -4.18
C LEU A 218 -8.12 8.21 -4.42
N THR A 219 -8.95 8.49 -3.40
CA THR A 219 -10.41 8.47 -3.56
C THR A 219 -10.87 9.53 -4.57
N GLU A 220 -12.11 9.42 -5.08
CA GLU A 220 -12.70 10.42 -5.99
C GLU A 220 -12.60 11.84 -5.39
N GLN A 221 -12.99 12.00 -4.12
CA GLN A 221 -12.96 13.29 -3.43
C GLN A 221 -11.54 13.81 -3.22
N ASP A 222 -10.62 12.94 -2.75
CA ASP A 222 -9.23 13.33 -2.52
C ASP A 222 -8.49 13.65 -3.82
N SER A 223 -8.83 12.96 -4.91
CA SER A 223 -8.25 13.22 -6.24
C SER A 223 -8.62 14.60 -6.78
N VAL A 224 -9.84 15.08 -6.50
CA VAL A 224 -10.28 16.45 -6.81
C VAL A 224 -9.45 17.44 -6.03
N GLN A 225 -9.32 17.25 -4.71
CA GLN A 225 -8.58 18.17 -3.85
C GLN A 225 -7.09 18.20 -4.22
N TRP A 226 -6.50 17.04 -4.53
CA TRP A 226 -5.12 16.94 -5.00
C TRP A 226 -4.92 17.69 -6.31
N ALA A 227 -5.81 17.52 -7.29
CA ALA A 227 -5.73 18.19 -8.57
C ALA A 227 -5.90 19.72 -8.46
N LEU A 228 -6.80 20.18 -7.59
CA LEU A 228 -6.93 21.61 -7.27
C LEU A 228 -5.63 22.15 -6.66
N ASN A 229 -5.08 21.44 -5.67
CA ASN A 229 -3.82 21.85 -5.05
C ASN A 229 -2.66 21.87 -6.07
N TYR A 230 -2.55 20.84 -6.91
CA TYR A 230 -1.53 20.75 -7.96
C TYR A 230 -1.62 21.96 -8.89
N ASN A 231 -2.80 22.26 -9.43
CA ASN A 231 -3.00 23.39 -10.32
C ASN A 231 -2.74 24.76 -9.67
N ASN A 232 -2.95 24.88 -8.35
CA ASN A 232 -2.68 26.11 -7.61
C ASN A 232 -1.20 26.31 -7.31
N THR A 233 -0.40 25.25 -7.33
CA THR A 233 1.02 25.24 -6.91
C THR A 233 1.99 25.04 -8.07
N HIS A 234 1.51 24.57 -9.22
CA HIS A 234 2.33 24.24 -10.38
C HIS A 234 1.89 25.04 -11.62
N ASN A 235 2.84 25.30 -12.52
CA ASN A 235 2.56 26.00 -13.77
C ASN A 235 1.78 25.15 -14.76
N CYS A 236 1.33 25.80 -15.84
CA CYS A 236 0.47 25.16 -16.81
C CYS A 236 1.20 24.08 -17.62
N GLY A 237 0.53 22.98 -17.92
CA GLY A 237 1.07 21.89 -18.75
C GLY A 237 2.15 21.02 -18.07
N THR A 238 2.46 21.27 -16.79
CA THR A 238 3.54 20.57 -16.06
C THR A 238 3.16 19.16 -15.61
N ILE A 239 1.87 18.82 -15.57
CA ILE A 239 1.39 17.53 -15.06
C ILE A 239 1.96 16.34 -15.85
N GLN A 240 2.09 16.45 -17.17
CA GLN A 240 2.66 15.37 -17.98
C GLN A 240 4.15 15.15 -17.67
N GLU A 241 4.90 16.24 -17.44
CA GLU A 241 6.30 16.15 -17.03
C GLU A 241 6.45 15.62 -15.59
N PHE A 242 5.53 15.99 -14.69
CA PHE A 242 5.47 15.39 -13.36
C PHE A 242 5.21 13.88 -13.43
N ILE A 243 4.23 13.43 -14.22
CA ILE A 243 3.92 12.01 -14.42
C ILE A 243 5.13 11.27 -15.02
N ALA A 244 5.83 11.88 -15.97
CA ALA A 244 7.03 11.30 -16.58
C ALA A 244 8.18 11.08 -15.59
N ARG A 245 8.29 11.92 -14.56
CA ARG A 245 9.23 11.77 -13.44
C ARG A 245 8.75 10.76 -12.40
N PHE A 246 7.47 10.81 -12.08
CA PHE A 246 6.82 9.96 -11.08
C PHE A 246 6.88 8.48 -11.43
N ASN A 247 6.53 8.11 -12.66
CA ASN A 247 6.39 6.71 -13.08
C ASN A 247 7.64 5.85 -12.83
N PRO A 248 8.85 6.21 -13.31
CA PRO A 248 10.04 5.38 -13.06
C PRO A 248 10.35 5.24 -11.56
N LEU A 249 10.16 6.31 -10.78
CA LEU A 249 10.39 6.32 -9.33
C LEU A 249 9.39 5.41 -8.59
N ARG A 250 8.11 5.43 -8.98
CA ARG A 250 7.11 4.53 -8.39
C ARG A 250 7.39 3.08 -8.77
N THR A 251 7.71 2.83 -10.04
CA THR A 251 8.01 1.47 -10.52
C THR A 251 9.18 0.87 -9.77
N ILE A 252 10.29 1.61 -9.61
CA ILE A 252 11.44 1.08 -8.86
C ILE A 252 11.15 0.96 -7.36
N ALA A 253 10.37 1.87 -6.78
CA ALA A 253 10.02 1.81 -5.37
C ALA A 253 9.13 0.59 -5.05
N TYR A 254 8.20 0.24 -5.93
CA TYR A 254 7.33 -0.92 -5.77
C TYR A 254 8.01 -2.26 -6.11
N SER A 255 9.05 -2.24 -6.95
CA SER A 255 9.72 -3.46 -7.42
C SER A 255 10.50 -4.16 -6.30
N SER A 256 10.46 -5.50 -6.29
CA SER A 256 11.30 -6.36 -5.44
C SER A 256 12.80 -6.26 -5.77
N GLN A 257 13.13 -5.72 -6.95
CA GLN A 257 14.50 -5.37 -7.37
C GLN A 257 14.87 -3.92 -7.01
N GLY A 258 13.98 -3.17 -6.37
CA GLY A 258 14.22 -1.81 -5.90
C GLY A 258 13.96 -1.65 -4.40
N LEU A 259 12.90 -0.93 -4.03
CA LEU A 259 12.64 -0.67 -2.60
C LEU A 259 11.69 -1.67 -1.96
N ASP A 260 10.99 -2.49 -2.76
CA ASP A 260 10.01 -3.49 -2.27
C ASP A 260 8.95 -2.89 -1.34
N LEU A 261 8.53 -1.66 -1.64
CA LEU A 261 7.52 -0.92 -0.87
C LEU A 261 6.11 -1.36 -1.25
N THR A 262 5.14 -1.14 -0.36
CA THR A 262 3.72 -1.26 -0.72
C THR A 262 3.36 -0.25 -1.81
N SER A 263 2.25 -0.46 -2.52
CA SER A 263 1.80 0.45 -3.59
C SER A 263 1.66 1.90 -3.11
N GLN A 264 1.10 2.09 -1.91
CA GLN A 264 0.90 3.41 -1.29
C GLN A 264 2.24 4.05 -0.89
N GLU A 265 3.15 3.30 -0.26
CA GLU A 265 4.47 3.81 0.10
C GLU A 265 5.32 4.14 -1.14
N ALA A 266 5.22 3.34 -2.20
CA ALA A 266 5.88 3.59 -3.48
C ALA A 266 5.35 4.86 -4.16
N ALA A 267 4.03 5.07 -4.14
CA ALA A 267 3.42 6.30 -4.64
C ALA A 267 3.87 7.52 -3.82
N GLN A 268 3.89 7.43 -2.49
CA GLN A 268 4.35 8.53 -1.64
C GLN A 268 5.84 8.84 -1.84
N PHE A 269 6.68 7.80 -1.96
CA PHE A 269 8.10 7.97 -2.29
C PHE A 269 8.27 8.70 -3.63
N ALA A 270 7.55 8.26 -4.67
CA ALA A 270 7.61 8.86 -5.98
C ALA A 270 7.09 10.30 -6.00
N LEU A 271 6.01 10.62 -5.27
CA LEU A 271 5.52 11.99 -5.10
C LEU A 271 6.59 12.89 -4.49
N ASN A 272 7.21 12.46 -3.38
CA ASN A 272 8.21 13.24 -2.67
C ASN A 272 9.46 13.50 -3.54
N MET A 273 9.84 12.56 -4.39
CA MET A 273 11.04 12.65 -5.23
C MET A 273 10.78 13.40 -6.54
N ALA A 274 9.66 13.12 -7.23
CA ALA A 274 9.33 13.67 -8.55
C ALA A 274 9.24 15.20 -8.56
N GLU A 275 8.93 15.82 -7.42
CA GLU A 275 8.87 17.27 -7.24
C GLU A 275 10.22 17.95 -7.52
N TYR A 276 11.33 17.32 -7.09
CA TYR A 276 12.64 17.96 -6.99
C TYR A 276 13.67 17.46 -8.00
N VAL A 277 13.27 16.61 -8.93
CA VAL A 277 14.17 16.03 -9.93
C VAL A 277 13.66 16.31 -11.34
N SER A 278 14.56 16.30 -12.32
CA SER A 278 14.23 16.22 -13.74
C SER A 278 13.89 14.79 -14.15
N ARG A 279 13.34 14.61 -15.34
CA ARG A 279 13.10 13.27 -15.92
C ARG A 279 14.35 12.42 -16.03
N ALA A 280 15.49 13.02 -16.42
CA ALA A 280 16.76 12.32 -16.51
C ALA A 280 17.25 11.87 -15.12
N GLU A 281 17.16 12.75 -14.12
CA GLU A 281 17.52 12.43 -12.74
C GLU A 281 16.60 11.36 -12.13
N ALA A 282 15.30 11.35 -12.45
CA ALA A 282 14.38 10.29 -12.00
C ALA A 282 14.78 8.90 -12.55
N GLN A 283 15.24 8.84 -13.80
CA GLN A 283 15.77 7.61 -14.40
C GLN A 283 17.10 7.22 -13.76
N GLU A 284 18.03 8.16 -13.58
CA GLU A 284 19.32 7.91 -12.91
C GLU A 284 19.13 7.45 -11.45
N MET A 285 18.18 8.05 -10.73
CA MET A 285 17.82 7.65 -9.37
C MET A 285 17.29 6.21 -9.35
N SER A 286 16.46 5.83 -10.32
CA SER A 286 15.93 4.46 -10.42
C SER A 286 17.05 3.45 -10.66
N GLN A 287 18.00 3.77 -11.54
CA GLN A 287 19.19 2.94 -11.77
C GLN A 287 20.09 2.88 -10.53
N THR A 288 20.19 3.98 -9.79
CA THR A 288 21.00 4.08 -8.56
C THR A 288 20.40 3.23 -7.44
N ILE A 289 19.07 3.28 -7.24
CA ILE A 289 18.37 2.42 -6.29
C ILE A 289 18.66 0.95 -6.59
N GLN A 290 18.53 0.54 -7.85
CA GLN A 290 18.79 -0.84 -8.25
C GLN A 290 20.26 -1.24 -8.02
N ALA A 291 21.21 -0.37 -8.36
CA ALA A 291 22.63 -0.64 -8.17
C ALA A 291 22.99 -0.80 -6.68
N VAL A 292 22.51 0.10 -5.82
CA VAL A 292 22.75 0.04 -4.37
C VAL A 292 22.10 -1.20 -3.77
N ARG A 293 20.86 -1.51 -4.15
CA ARG A 293 20.17 -2.70 -3.66
C ARG A 293 20.90 -3.97 -4.07
N ASN A 294 21.31 -4.10 -5.33
CA ASN A 294 22.03 -5.27 -5.82
C ASN A 294 23.37 -5.44 -5.10
N PHE A 295 24.09 -4.34 -4.86
CA PHE A 295 25.32 -4.36 -4.07
C PHE A 295 25.05 -4.80 -2.63
N ALA A 296 24.01 -4.27 -1.99
CA ALA A 296 23.69 -4.57 -0.61
C ALA A 296 23.22 -6.02 -0.41
N TYR A 297 22.35 -6.52 -1.30
CA TYR A 297 21.70 -7.83 -1.20
C TYR A 297 22.56 -8.98 -1.70
N SER A 298 23.47 -8.74 -2.65
CA SER A 298 24.28 -9.80 -3.26
C SER A 298 25.19 -10.49 -2.24
N THR A 299 25.37 -11.80 -2.41
CA THR A 299 26.34 -12.62 -1.67
C THR A 299 27.79 -12.24 -1.94
N GLN A 300 28.07 -11.60 -3.10
CA GLN A 300 29.37 -11.01 -3.43
C GLN A 300 29.48 -9.55 -2.97
N GLY A 301 28.40 -8.98 -2.43
CA GLY A 301 28.35 -7.64 -1.87
C GLY A 301 28.24 -7.69 -0.35
N MET A 302 27.32 -6.91 0.21
CA MET A 302 27.17 -6.82 1.67
C MET A 302 26.35 -7.96 2.29
N ASN A 303 25.72 -8.83 1.46
CA ASN A 303 24.90 -9.96 1.89
C ASN A 303 23.82 -9.59 2.92
N MET A 304 23.20 -8.42 2.74
CA MET A 304 22.14 -7.91 3.61
C MET A 304 20.80 -8.61 3.32
N THR A 305 19.85 -8.52 4.26
CA THR A 305 18.47 -8.96 3.98
C THR A 305 17.84 -8.09 2.89
N SER A 306 16.81 -8.60 2.21
CA SER A 306 16.03 -7.84 1.20
C SER A 306 15.54 -6.49 1.76
N GLN A 307 15.06 -6.49 3.00
CA GLN A 307 14.55 -5.30 3.67
C GLN A 307 15.66 -4.29 3.96
N ASP A 308 16.79 -4.75 4.51
CA ASP A 308 17.92 -3.86 4.82
C ASP A 308 18.56 -3.27 3.56
N ALA A 309 18.67 -4.07 2.49
CA ALA A 309 19.14 -3.62 1.19
C ALA A 309 18.22 -2.52 0.59
N GLY A 310 16.90 -2.67 0.74
CA GLY A 310 15.92 -1.66 0.32
C GLY A 310 16.03 -0.37 1.13
N MET A 311 16.17 -0.49 2.46
CA MET A 311 16.39 0.67 3.34
C MET A 311 17.69 1.41 3.02
N LEU A 312 18.78 0.69 2.72
CA LEU A 312 20.04 1.29 2.31
C LEU A 312 19.88 2.05 0.99
N ALA A 313 19.28 1.41 -0.03
CA ALA A 313 19.05 2.03 -1.33
C ALA A 313 18.17 3.29 -1.25
N ARG A 314 17.12 3.26 -0.42
CA ARG A 314 16.27 4.43 -0.15
C ARG A 314 17.06 5.57 0.48
N ARG A 315 17.79 5.29 1.58
CA ARG A 315 18.61 6.30 2.26
C ARG A 315 19.70 6.85 1.34
N TRP A 316 20.25 6.04 0.45
CA TRP A 316 21.27 6.45 -0.50
C TRP A 316 20.76 7.57 -1.43
N VAL A 317 19.57 7.42 -2.00
CA VAL A 317 19.01 8.47 -2.88
C VAL A 317 18.44 9.65 -2.10
N GLU A 318 17.88 9.44 -0.91
CA GLU A 318 17.39 10.52 -0.02
C GLU A 318 18.53 11.44 0.46
N ASN A 319 19.71 10.88 0.74
CA ASN A 319 20.91 11.65 1.08
C ASN A 319 21.63 12.22 -0.14
N ARG A 320 21.04 12.06 -1.33
CA ARG A 320 21.64 12.43 -2.62
C ARG A 320 23.07 11.91 -2.69
N CYS A 321 23.33 10.63 -2.47
CA CYS A 321 24.67 10.04 -2.59
C CYS A 321 25.09 9.91 -4.07
N GLU A 322 26.10 9.11 -4.39
CA GLU A 322 26.60 8.95 -5.75
C GLU A 322 25.67 8.11 -6.64
N ASN A 323 25.80 8.28 -7.96
CA ASN A 323 24.97 7.57 -8.92
C ASN A 323 25.39 6.09 -9.12
N ALA A 324 24.58 5.37 -9.90
CA ALA A 324 24.79 3.96 -10.22
C ALA A 324 26.20 3.61 -10.73
N SER A 325 26.83 4.51 -11.50
CA SER A 325 28.17 4.26 -12.03
C SER A 325 29.21 4.18 -10.90
N VAL A 326 29.18 5.15 -9.98
CA VAL A 326 30.10 5.16 -8.84
C VAL A 326 29.80 4.01 -7.87
N VAL A 327 28.52 3.70 -7.65
CA VAL A 327 28.13 2.53 -6.81
C VAL A 327 28.74 1.23 -7.33
N ARG A 328 28.79 1.03 -8.66
CA ARG A 328 29.45 -0.15 -9.26
C ARG A 328 30.96 -0.15 -9.04
N GLN A 329 31.62 1.02 -9.06
CA GLN A 329 33.05 1.12 -8.75
C GLN A 329 33.32 0.80 -7.27
N ILE A 330 32.48 1.32 -6.36
CA ILE A 330 32.50 1.00 -4.93
C ILE A 330 32.34 -0.52 -4.73
N GLN A 331 31.37 -1.14 -5.40
CA GLN A 331 31.16 -2.59 -5.35
C GLN A 331 32.39 -3.39 -5.83
N GLN A 332 33.00 -2.98 -6.95
CA GLN A 332 34.20 -3.64 -7.46
C GLN A 332 35.37 -3.54 -6.48
N GLN A 333 35.55 -2.38 -5.84
CA GLN A 333 36.57 -2.23 -4.80
C GLN A 333 36.23 -3.07 -3.57
N PHE A 334 34.96 -3.08 -3.15
CA PHE A 334 34.49 -3.89 -2.01
C PHE A 334 34.84 -5.36 -2.21
N ILE A 335 34.59 -5.92 -3.40
CA ILE A 335 34.91 -7.31 -3.72
C ILE A 335 36.42 -7.59 -3.56
N LYS A 336 37.29 -6.67 -4.00
CA LYS A 336 38.74 -6.81 -3.85
C LYS A 336 39.16 -6.82 -2.38
N GLU A 337 38.66 -5.86 -1.60
CA GLU A 337 38.94 -5.74 -0.17
C GLU A 337 38.40 -6.94 0.63
N TYR A 338 37.21 -7.43 0.26
CA TYR A 338 36.61 -8.63 0.85
C TYR A 338 37.46 -9.87 0.59
N ASN A 339 37.86 -10.10 -0.67
CA ASN A 339 38.68 -11.25 -1.03
C ASN A 339 40.03 -11.23 -0.31
N PHE A 340 40.65 -10.04 -0.22
CA PHE A 340 41.88 -9.87 0.56
C PHE A 340 41.66 -10.21 2.04
N ALA A 341 40.62 -9.67 2.66
CA ALA A 341 40.33 -9.91 4.07
C ALA A 341 39.98 -11.39 4.37
N TYR A 342 39.20 -12.03 3.50
CA TYR A 342 38.71 -13.40 3.70
C TYR A 342 39.74 -14.47 3.34
N SER A 343 40.63 -14.21 2.38
CA SER A 343 41.60 -15.22 1.90
C SER A 343 42.59 -15.66 2.97
N THR A 344 43.00 -16.93 2.93
CA THR A 344 44.02 -17.52 3.81
C THR A 344 45.42 -16.93 3.59
N SER A 345 45.69 -16.36 2.41
CA SER A 345 46.91 -15.64 2.09
C SER A 345 46.85 -14.14 2.44
N GLY A 346 45.68 -13.62 2.77
CA GLY A 346 45.46 -12.23 3.20
C GLY A 346 45.27 -12.14 4.71
N LEU A 347 44.13 -11.63 5.16
CA LEU A 347 43.87 -11.45 6.60
C LEU A 347 43.22 -12.67 7.27
N ASN A 348 42.76 -13.66 6.49
CA ASN A 348 42.10 -14.88 6.98
C ASN A 348 40.97 -14.60 7.99
N MET A 349 40.19 -13.55 7.74
CA MET A 349 39.07 -13.14 8.59
C MET A 349 37.85 -14.04 8.38
N THR A 350 36.94 -14.06 9.36
CA THR A 350 35.60 -14.63 9.15
C THR A 350 34.88 -13.87 8.04
N SER A 351 33.89 -14.49 7.38
CA SER A 351 33.12 -13.81 6.33
C SER A 351 32.47 -12.51 6.84
N GLN A 352 31.95 -12.51 8.06
CA GLN A 352 31.34 -11.32 8.67
C GLN A 352 32.36 -10.20 8.92
N ASP A 353 33.56 -10.53 9.43
CA ASP A 353 34.60 -9.54 9.67
C ASP A 353 35.22 -9.03 8.36
N ALA A 354 35.32 -9.88 7.34
CA ALA A 354 35.75 -9.49 6.00
C ALA A 354 34.77 -8.51 5.34
N VAL A 355 33.45 -8.71 5.50
CA VAL A 355 32.43 -7.74 5.05
C VAL A 355 32.61 -6.39 5.75
N ARG A 356 32.76 -6.37 7.08
CA ARG A 356 32.98 -5.14 7.85
C ARG A 356 34.25 -4.42 7.44
N TYR A 357 35.34 -5.16 7.26
CA TYR A 357 36.60 -4.64 6.76
C TYR A 357 36.41 -3.97 5.40
N ALA A 358 35.87 -4.70 4.42
CA ALA A 358 35.66 -4.21 3.07
C ALA A 358 34.75 -2.98 3.03
N ALA A 359 33.65 -3.00 3.79
CA ALA A 359 32.74 -1.86 3.93
C ALA A 359 33.44 -0.63 4.49
N GLY A 360 34.26 -0.79 5.53
CA GLY A 360 35.07 0.29 6.12
C GLY A 360 36.09 0.87 5.14
N ARG A 361 36.70 0.04 4.29
CA ARG A 361 37.65 0.48 3.25
C ARG A 361 36.96 1.30 2.16
N VAL A 362 35.81 0.86 1.67
CA VAL A 362 35.09 1.57 0.61
C VAL A 362 34.24 2.74 1.11
N ALA A 363 34.00 2.87 2.42
CA ALA A 363 33.30 4.01 3.00
C ALA A 363 33.96 5.36 2.66
N GLY A 364 35.28 5.40 2.46
CA GLY A 364 36.00 6.61 2.05
C GLY A 364 35.80 6.99 0.57
N MET A 365 35.20 6.13 -0.25
CA MET A 365 34.96 6.37 -1.68
C MET A 365 33.64 7.10 -1.98
N THR A 366 32.84 7.36 -0.95
CA THR A 366 31.51 7.95 -1.05
C THR A 366 31.29 9.00 0.05
N ARG A 367 30.54 10.05 -0.26
CA ARG A 367 30.03 11.02 0.72
C ARG A 367 29.08 10.40 1.74
N CYS A 368 28.57 9.20 1.46
CA CYS A 368 27.65 8.43 2.27
C CYS A 368 28.30 7.19 2.90
N GLY A 369 29.61 7.24 3.15
CA GLY A 369 30.35 6.14 3.77
C GLY A 369 29.77 5.66 5.11
N ASN A 370 29.13 6.56 5.86
CA ASN A 370 28.43 6.24 7.10
C ASN A 370 27.22 5.30 6.91
N LEU A 371 26.67 5.21 5.70
CA LEU A 371 25.61 4.24 5.38
C LEU A 371 26.16 2.83 5.13
N LEU A 372 27.43 2.72 4.73
CA LEU A 372 28.10 1.44 4.44
C LEU A 372 28.74 0.83 5.69
N ALA A 373 29.25 1.66 6.61
CA ALA A 373 30.07 1.23 7.75
C ALA A 373 29.28 0.72 8.98
N ARG A 374 28.17 -0.01 8.78
CA ARG A 374 27.30 -0.50 9.88
C ARG A 374 27.62 -1.91 10.37
#